data_AF-A0A5C3PP65-F1
#
_entry.id   AF-A0A5C3PP65-F1
#
_cell.length_a   1.000
_cell.length_b   1.000
_cell.length_c   1.000
_cell.angle_alpha   90.00
_cell.angle_beta   90.00
_cell.angle_gamma   90.00
#
_symmetry.space_group_name_H-M   'P 1'
#
loop_
_entity.id
_entity.type
_entity.pdbx_description
1 polymer ?
#
loop_
_entity_poly.entity_id
_entity_poly.type
_entity_poly.pdbx_seq_one_letter_code
_entity_poly.pdbx_strand_id
1 'polypeptide(L)'
;MKFIIALATLAASALAQSVNIGAPADMSTVTPGNNITVQVNRPNTLTGSEEVAIVIGLFPCSGADGQPASCAETNTTGVLGTVLYNGPYKPQYADGAPSLPPHQNFSIQVPATFKSGQVSLGVAHFALVGASMMPISEFVNTTLVVQ
;
A
#
# COMPACT_ATOMS: atom_id res chain seq x y z
N MET A 1 0.78 31.92 13.24
CA MET A 1 0.74 31.45 11.83
C MET A 1 2.05 30.79 11.38
N LYS A 2 3.22 31.43 11.50
CA LYS A 2 4.53 30.85 11.08
C LYS A 2 4.85 29.48 11.71
N PHE A 3 4.63 29.32 13.01
CA PHE A 3 4.85 28.04 13.71
C PHE A 3 3.89 26.92 13.29
N ILE A 4 2.65 27.26 12.91
CA ILE A 4 1.64 26.27 12.47
C ILE A 4 2.02 25.71 11.10
N ILE A 5 2.51 26.57 10.20
CA ILE A 5 2.99 26.15 8.88
C ILE A 5 4.22 25.24 9.02
N ALA A 6 5.18 25.62 9.87
CA ALA A 6 6.37 24.80 10.14
C ALA A 6 5.99 23.41 10.69
N LEU A 7 5.04 23.34 11.61
CA LEU A 7 4.58 22.08 12.20
C LEU A 7 3.87 21.18 11.16
N ALA A 8 3.03 21.77 10.30
CA ALA A 8 2.37 21.04 9.22
C ALA A 8 3.38 20.47 8.20
N THR A 9 4.42 21.22 7.84
CA THR A 9 5.46 20.74 6.92
C THR A 9 6.30 19.61 7.50
N LEU A 10 6.53 19.60 8.81
CA LEU A 10 7.29 18.54 9.48
C LEU A 10 6.47 17.25 9.65
N ALA A 11 5.15 17.36 9.87
CA ALA A 11 4.26 16.20 9.90
C ALA A 11 4.13 15.55 8.51
N ALA A 12 4.08 16.35 7.45
CA ALA A 12 4.02 15.85 6.07
C ALA A 12 5.31 15.11 5.66
N SER A 13 6.48 15.57 6.10
CA SER A 13 7.75 14.91 5.76
C SER A 13 7.94 13.56 6.46
N ALA A 14 7.38 13.37 7.65
CA ALA A 14 7.38 12.07 8.34
C ALA A 14 6.54 11.03 7.59
N LEU A 15 5.40 11.42 7.00
CA LEU A 15 4.56 10.55 6.17
C LEU A 15 5.23 10.20 4.84
N ALA A 16 6.07 11.08 4.29
CA ALA A 16 6.75 10.87 3.01
C ALA A 16 7.86 9.81 3.05
N GLN A 17 8.29 9.37 4.24
CA GLN A 17 9.30 8.32 4.39
C GLN A 17 8.72 6.89 4.31
N SER A 18 7.40 6.76 4.33
CA SER A 18 6.65 5.49 4.26
C SER A 18 6.58 4.96 2.82
N VAL A 19 6.41 3.64 2.66
CA VAL A 19 6.03 3.08 1.36
C VAL A 19 4.69 3.63 0.88
N ASN A 20 4.44 3.62 -0.43
CA ASN A 20 3.12 3.92 -0.98
C ASN A 20 2.77 2.99 -2.13
N ILE A 21 1.47 2.87 -2.39
CA ILE A 21 0.95 2.11 -3.53
C ILE A 21 1.00 3.04 -4.76
N GLY A 22 1.93 2.78 -5.68
CA GLY A 22 2.07 3.53 -6.93
C GLY A 22 1.08 3.12 -8.00
N ALA A 23 0.64 1.85 -7.97
CA ALA A 23 -0.39 1.30 -8.82
C ALA A 23 -1.05 0.09 -8.14
N PRO A 24 -2.34 -0.20 -8.41
CA PRO A 24 -3.28 0.64 -9.15
C PRO A 24 -3.56 1.97 -8.44
N ALA A 25 -4.00 2.98 -9.19
CA ALA A 25 -4.42 4.24 -8.60
C ALA A 25 -5.69 4.04 -7.75
N ASP A 26 -5.90 4.93 -6.78
CA ASP A 26 -7.12 4.90 -5.97
C ASP A 26 -8.38 4.93 -6.85
N MET A 27 -9.38 4.14 -6.44
CA MET A 27 -10.63 3.90 -7.15
C MET A 27 -10.50 3.21 -8.52
N SER A 28 -9.33 2.64 -8.85
CA SER A 28 -9.19 1.85 -10.08
C SER A 28 -10.12 0.64 -10.10
N THR A 29 -10.66 0.36 -11.28
CA THR A 29 -11.50 -0.82 -11.51
C THR A 29 -10.66 -2.08 -11.69
N VAL A 30 -11.10 -3.17 -11.06
CA VAL A 30 -10.49 -4.49 -11.18
C VAL A 30 -11.55 -5.56 -11.40
N THR A 31 -11.19 -6.62 -12.12
CA THR A 31 -12.10 -7.73 -12.45
C THR A 31 -11.75 -8.96 -11.62
N PRO A 32 -12.73 -9.62 -10.97
CA PRO A 32 -12.50 -10.89 -10.27
C PRO A 32 -11.82 -11.94 -11.17
N GLY A 33 -10.82 -12.65 -10.63
CA GLY A 33 -10.09 -13.68 -11.35
C GLY A 33 -8.98 -13.17 -12.27
N ASN A 34 -8.90 -11.87 -12.54
CA ASN A 34 -7.82 -11.30 -13.36
C ASN A 34 -6.59 -10.95 -12.50
N ASN A 35 -5.42 -10.97 -13.14
CA ASN A 35 -4.20 -10.48 -12.53
C ASN A 35 -4.12 -8.96 -12.63
N ILE A 36 -3.69 -8.32 -11.55
CA ILE A 36 -3.37 -6.91 -11.48
C ILE A 36 -1.92 -6.72 -11.05
N THR A 37 -1.31 -5.62 -11.46
CA THR A 37 0.01 -5.23 -10.98
C THR A 37 -0.13 -4.26 -9.81
N VAL A 38 0.34 -4.67 -8.65
CA VAL A 38 0.52 -3.79 -7.50
C VAL A 38 1.95 -3.29 -7.51
N GLN A 39 2.14 -2.00 -7.77
CA GLN A 39 3.42 -1.34 -7.62
C GLN A 39 3.51 -0.77 -6.22
N VAL A 40 4.53 -1.20 -5.47
CA VAL A 40 4.86 -0.59 -4.18
C VAL A 40 6.12 0.23 -4.35
N ASN A 41 6.01 1.51 -4.02
CA ASN A 41 7.09 2.48 -4.05
C ASN A 41 7.73 2.60 -2.67
N ARG A 42 9.06 2.72 -2.66
CA ARG A 42 9.87 3.04 -1.50
C ARG A 42 10.53 4.40 -1.73
N PRO A 43 9.93 5.51 -1.26
CA PRO A 43 10.54 6.83 -1.34
C PRO A 43 11.94 6.85 -0.72
N ASN A 44 12.83 7.69 -1.25
CA ASN A 44 14.18 7.84 -0.70
C ASN A 44 14.11 8.38 0.75
N THR A 45 14.87 7.77 1.66
CA THR A 45 15.00 8.22 3.04
C THR A 45 16.38 8.77 3.33
N LEU A 46 16.46 9.73 4.26
CA LEU A 46 17.74 10.27 4.74
C LEU A 46 18.46 9.27 5.65
N THR A 47 17.70 8.50 6.42
CA THR A 47 18.20 7.39 7.22
C THR A 47 18.25 6.14 6.34
N GLY A 48 19.37 5.41 6.37
CA GLY A 48 19.48 4.13 5.67
C GLY A 48 18.46 3.12 6.20
N SER A 49 17.90 2.31 5.29
CA SER A 49 16.99 1.21 5.61
C SER A 49 17.36 -0.06 4.86
N GLU A 50 17.04 -1.19 5.47
CA GLU A 50 17.06 -2.51 4.85
C GLU A 50 15.63 -3.02 4.76
N GLU A 51 15.14 -3.18 3.53
CA GLU A 51 13.80 -3.69 3.25
C GLU A 51 13.81 -5.22 3.43
N VAL A 52 12.85 -5.74 4.21
CA VAL A 52 12.84 -7.17 4.56
C VAL A 52 11.69 -7.88 3.87
N ALA A 53 10.45 -7.47 4.14
CA ALA A 53 9.27 -8.19 3.68
C ALA A 53 8.05 -7.30 3.49
N ILE A 54 7.15 -7.76 2.64
CA ILE A 54 5.86 -7.13 2.38
C ILE A 54 4.75 -8.16 2.27
N VAL A 55 3.56 -7.80 2.74
CA VAL A 55 2.35 -8.60 2.63
C VAL A 55 1.29 -7.76 1.93
N ILE A 56 0.73 -8.28 0.85
CA ILE A 56 -0.29 -7.60 0.05
C ILE A 56 -1.58 -8.41 0.18
N GLY A 57 -2.68 -7.71 0.46
CA GLY A 57 -3.99 -8.33 0.58
C GLY A 57 -5.11 -7.46 0.04
N LEU A 58 -6.24 -8.12 -0.25
CA LEU A 58 -7.49 -7.47 -0.59
C LEU A 58 -8.55 -7.78 0.47
N PHE A 59 -9.18 -6.73 0.97
CA PHE A 59 -10.27 -6.83 1.94
C PHE A 59 -11.56 -6.27 1.33
N PRO A 60 -12.64 -7.06 1.22
CA PRO A 60 -13.91 -6.54 0.75
C PRO A 60 -14.54 -5.58 1.77
N CYS A 61 -14.74 -4.34 1.38
CA CYS A 61 -15.43 -3.34 2.21
C CYS A 61 -16.96 -3.45 2.10
N SER A 62 -17.42 -4.02 0.98
CA SER A 62 -18.82 -4.26 0.66
C SER A 62 -18.99 -5.71 0.19
N GLY A 63 -20.15 -6.33 0.46
CA GLY A 63 -20.42 -7.69 -0.05
C GLY A 63 -21.06 -8.70 0.90
N ALA A 64 -21.53 -8.28 2.08
CA ALA A 64 -22.48 -9.08 2.88
C ALA A 64 -23.68 -8.20 3.29
N ASP A 65 -24.85 -8.81 3.45
CA ASP A 65 -26.06 -8.11 3.89
C ASP A 65 -25.79 -7.37 5.21
N GLY A 66 -26.03 -6.06 5.22
CA GLY A 66 -25.77 -5.19 6.38
C GLY A 66 -24.33 -4.68 6.52
N GLN A 67 -23.44 -4.91 5.55
CA GLN A 67 -22.10 -4.30 5.52
C GLN A 67 -22.09 -2.90 4.87
N PRO A 68 -21.10 -2.06 5.19
CA PRO A 68 -21.01 -0.69 4.66
C PRO A 68 -20.95 -0.67 3.12
N ALA A 69 -21.43 0.41 2.52
CA ALA A 69 -21.48 0.52 1.06
C ALA A 69 -20.11 0.82 0.45
N SER A 70 -19.15 1.27 1.27
CA SER A 70 -17.86 1.79 0.83
C SER A 70 -16.73 1.51 1.82
N CYS A 71 -15.48 1.58 1.33
CA CYS A 71 -14.30 1.52 2.19
C CYS A 71 -14.16 2.75 3.10
N ALA A 72 -14.84 3.86 2.80
CA ALA A 72 -14.86 5.04 3.66
C ALA A 72 -15.64 4.81 4.97
N GLU A 73 -16.62 3.92 4.94
CA GLU A 73 -17.47 3.56 6.09
C GLU A 73 -16.98 2.29 6.80
N THR A 74 -15.92 1.66 6.29
CA THR A 74 -15.36 0.41 6.81
C THR A 74 -14.00 0.67 7.44
N ASN A 75 -13.75 0.15 8.65
CA ASN A 75 -12.40 0.24 9.22
C ASN A 75 -11.45 -0.73 8.50
N THR A 76 -10.62 -0.17 7.62
CA THR A 76 -9.62 -0.88 6.81
C THR A 76 -8.20 -0.75 7.37
N THR A 77 -8.03 -0.04 8.49
CA THR A 77 -6.71 0.24 9.07
C THR A 77 -6.07 -1.04 9.58
N GLY A 78 -4.96 -1.46 8.98
CA GLY A 78 -4.24 -2.67 9.37
C GLY A 78 -4.96 -3.97 8.99
N VAL A 79 -5.97 -3.93 8.12
CA VAL A 79 -6.75 -5.10 7.70
C VAL A 79 -6.34 -5.52 6.30
N LEU A 80 -5.64 -6.65 6.18
CA LEU A 80 -5.21 -7.20 4.88
C LEU A 80 -6.30 -8.01 4.15
N GLY A 81 -7.26 -8.59 4.88
CA GLY A 81 -8.24 -9.50 4.30
C GLY A 81 -7.61 -10.76 3.71
N THR A 82 -7.92 -11.07 2.45
CA THR A 82 -7.31 -12.20 1.73
C THR A 82 -5.88 -11.82 1.34
N VAL A 83 -4.89 -12.52 1.89
CA VAL A 83 -3.47 -12.34 1.54
C VAL A 83 -3.19 -12.95 0.17
N LEU A 84 -2.61 -12.16 -0.71
CA LEU A 84 -2.34 -12.52 -2.12
C LEU A 84 -0.83 -12.57 -2.41
N TYR A 85 -0.03 -11.92 -1.59
CA TYR A 85 1.42 -12.02 -1.61
C TYR A 85 1.96 -11.91 -0.18
N ASN A 86 2.96 -12.72 0.14
CA ASN A 86 3.74 -12.64 1.37
C ASN A 86 5.17 -13.06 1.05
N GLY A 87 6.11 -12.12 1.09
CA GLY A 87 7.49 -12.42 0.73
C GLY A 87 8.44 -11.23 0.77
N PRO A 88 9.66 -11.42 0.25
CA PRO A 88 10.71 -10.41 0.29
C PRO A 88 10.36 -9.16 -0.51
N TYR A 89 10.73 -8.00 0.02
CA TYR A 89 10.63 -6.72 -0.68
C TYR A 89 12.03 -6.19 -1.02
N LYS A 90 12.30 -5.97 -2.31
CA LYS A 90 13.60 -5.58 -2.87
C LYS A 90 13.39 -4.50 -3.95
N PRO A 91 12.89 -3.30 -3.59
CA PRO A 91 12.62 -2.25 -4.55
C PRO A 91 13.88 -1.83 -5.30
N GLN A 92 13.75 -1.55 -6.59
CA GLN A 92 14.85 -1.12 -7.47
C GLN A 92 14.45 0.16 -8.21
N TYR A 93 15.43 0.95 -8.61
CA TYR A 93 15.18 2.02 -9.59
C TYR A 93 14.85 1.40 -10.95
N ALA A 94 13.88 1.96 -11.66
CA ALA A 94 13.63 1.57 -13.04
C ALA A 94 14.53 2.35 -13.99
N ASP A 95 15.05 1.64 -14.99
CA ASP A 95 15.79 2.24 -16.10
C ASP A 95 14.86 3.20 -16.88
N GLY A 96 15.33 4.42 -17.12
CA GLY A 96 14.60 5.42 -17.91
C GLY A 96 13.47 6.15 -17.20
N ALA A 97 13.23 5.90 -15.91
CA ALA A 97 12.21 6.60 -15.11
C ALA A 97 12.83 7.31 -13.89
N PRO A 98 13.67 8.35 -14.08
CA PRO A 98 14.45 8.96 -13.00
C PRO A 98 13.60 9.66 -11.92
N SER A 99 12.35 10.00 -12.22
CA SER A 99 11.42 10.60 -11.27
C SER A 99 10.70 9.57 -10.39
N LEU A 100 10.77 8.28 -10.73
CA LEU A 100 10.13 7.22 -9.97
C LEU A 100 11.10 6.76 -8.87
N PRO A 101 10.69 6.74 -7.59
CA PRO A 101 11.52 6.19 -6.53
C PRO A 101 11.76 4.69 -6.74
N PRO A 102 12.66 4.07 -5.96
CA PRO A 102 12.77 2.61 -5.93
C PRO A 102 11.40 1.98 -5.74
N HIS A 103 11.09 0.94 -6.50
CA HIS A 103 9.79 0.29 -6.44
C HIS A 103 9.89 -1.18 -6.84
N GLN A 104 8.83 -1.93 -6.56
CA GLN A 104 8.68 -3.30 -7.00
C GLN A 104 7.25 -3.56 -7.45
N ASN A 105 7.12 -4.27 -8.57
CA ASN A 105 5.84 -4.68 -9.13
C ASN A 105 5.51 -6.12 -8.70
N PHE A 106 4.30 -6.33 -8.21
CA PHE A 106 3.78 -7.61 -7.80
C PHE A 106 2.56 -7.95 -8.66
N SER A 107 2.61 -9.09 -9.35
CA SER A 107 1.45 -9.62 -10.06
C SER A 107 0.63 -10.46 -9.08
N ILE A 108 -0.57 -10.01 -8.75
CA ILE A 108 -1.50 -10.71 -7.87
C ILE A 108 -2.82 -10.95 -8.58
N GLN A 109 -3.51 -12.05 -8.24
CA GLN A 109 -4.84 -12.34 -8.77
C GLN A 109 -5.92 -11.79 -7.84
N VAL A 110 -6.87 -11.04 -8.38
CA VAL A 110 -8.07 -10.64 -7.64
C VAL A 110 -8.91 -11.90 -7.35
N PRO A 111 -9.31 -12.19 -6.11
CA PRO A 111 -10.10 -13.38 -5.82
C PRO A 111 -11.38 -13.45 -6.67
N ALA A 112 -11.56 -14.56 -7.39
CA ALA A 112 -12.72 -14.77 -8.27
C ALA A 112 -14.07 -14.79 -7.53
N THR A 113 -14.04 -14.97 -6.20
CA THR A 113 -15.21 -14.99 -5.33
C THR A 113 -15.72 -13.60 -4.98
N PHE A 114 -14.96 -12.54 -5.26
CA PHE A 114 -15.35 -11.17 -4.94
C PHE A 114 -16.58 -10.76 -5.76
N LYS A 115 -17.53 -10.11 -5.07
CA LYS A 115 -18.70 -9.49 -5.69
C LYS A 115 -18.36 -8.07 -6.09
N SER A 116 -19.14 -7.50 -7.00
CA SER A 116 -19.00 -6.09 -7.37
C SER A 116 -19.16 -5.20 -6.14
N GLY A 117 -18.29 -4.20 -5.99
CA GLY A 117 -18.22 -3.37 -4.80
C GLY A 117 -16.82 -2.81 -4.54
N GLN A 118 -16.67 -1.99 -3.50
CA GLN A 118 -15.37 -1.48 -3.08
C GLN A 118 -14.59 -2.50 -2.25
N VAL A 119 -13.29 -2.55 -2.48
CA VAL A 119 -12.33 -3.37 -1.73
C VAL A 119 -11.12 -2.52 -1.35
N SER A 120 -10.51 -2.80 -0.20
CA SER A 120 -9.28 -2.17 0.22
C SER A 120 -8.09 -3.03 -0.22
N LEU A 121 -7.19 -2.44 -1.00
CA LEU A 121 -5.86 -3.00 -1.27
C LEU A 121 -4.93 -2.54 -0.17
N GLY A 122 -4.56 -3.47 0.71
CA GLY A 122 -3.68 -3.24 1.84
C GLY A 122 -2.28 -3.78 1.61
N VAL A 123 -1.29 -3.07 2.11
CA VAL A 123 0.12 -3.40 2.04
C VAL A 123 0.73 -3.23 3.43
N ALA A 124 1.12 -4.34 4.06
CA ALA A 124 1.91 -4.34 5.29
C ALA A 124 3.39 -4.46 4.94
N HIS A 125 4.22 -3.58 5.46
CA HIS A 125 5.63 -3.49 5.15
C HIS A 125 6.48 -3.58 6.43
N PHE A 126 7.56 -4.36 6.38
CA PHE A 126 8.52 -4.52 7.45
C PHE A 126 9.95 -4.24 6.97
N ALA A 127 10.65 -3.37 7.70
CA ALA A 127 12.01 -2.95 7.39
C ALA A 127 12.83 -2.73 8.66
N LEU A 128 14.16 -2.69 8.49
CA LEU A 128 15.12 -2.32 9.54
C LEU A 128 15.68 -0.94 9.20
N VAL A 129 15.67 -0.01 10.16
CA VAL A 129 16.03 1.40 9.91
C VAL A 129 17.16 1.87 10.84
N GLY A 130 18.08 2.65 10.27
CA GLY A 130 19.17 3.30 10.99
C GLY A 130 20.32 2.38 11.38
N ALA A 131 21.33 2.96 12.03
CA ALA A 131 22.57 2.26 12.37
C ALA A 131 22.37 1.08 13.34
N SER A 132 21.30 1.12 14.15
CA SER A 132 20.96 0.05 15.10
C SER A 132 20.01 -1.00 14.53
N MET A 133 19.70 -0.95 13.24
CA MET A 133 18.77 -1.89 12.57
C MET A 133 17.42 -2.00 13.30
N MET A 134 16.84 -0.86 13.67
CA MET A 134 15.58 -0.83 14.42
C MET A 134 14.44 -1.37 13.55
N PRO A 135 13.68 -2.38 14.02
CA PRO A 135 12.56 -2.91 13.26
C PRO A 135 11.41 -1.90 13.25
N ILE A 136 10.87 -1.66 12.07
CA ILE A 136 9.64 -0.89 11.87
C ILE A 136 8.63 -1.72 11.09
N SER A 137 7.36 -1.51 11.41
CA SER A 137 6.24 -2.05 10.67
C SER A 137 5.31 -0.91 10.30
N GLU A 138 4.89 -0.87 9.04
CA GLU A 138 3.92 0.10 8.55
C GLU A 138 2.85 -0.57 7.70
N PHE A 139 1.72 0.12 7.55
CA PHE A 139 0.61 -0.34 6.74
C PHE A 139 0.08 0.83 5.92
N VAL A 140 -0.08 0.61 4.62
CA VAL A 140 -0.71 1.56 3.71
C VAL A 140 -1.80 0.86 2.92
N ASN A 141 -2.85 1.59 2.55
CA ASN A 141 -3.93 1.06 1.74
C ASN A 141 -4.49 2.08 0.76
N THR A 142 -5.19 1.57 -0.25
CA THR A 142 -5.98 2.33 -1.22
C THR A 142 -7.27 1.59 -1.51
N THR A 143 -8.26 2.27 -2.07
CA THR A 143 -9.55 1.67 -2.44
C THR A 143 -9.53 1.28 -3.91
N LEU A 144 -10.07 0.10 -4.23
CA LEU A 144 -10.32 -0.36 -5.60
C LEU A 144 -11.81 -0.68 -5.77
N VAL A 145 -12.27 -0.72 -7.02
CA VAL A 145 -13.65 -1.07 -7.36
C VAL A 145 -13.68 -2.38 -8.13
N VAL A 146 -14.31 -3.41 -7.56
CA VAL A 146 -14.57 -4.68 -8.23
C VAL A 146 -15.78 -4.53 -9.15
N GLN A 147 -15.63 -4.93 -10.40
CA GLN A 147 -16.71 -4.96 -11.40
C GLN A 147 -16.80 -6.32 -12.09
#